data_AF-A0A534X5T9-F1
#
_entry.id   AF-A0A534X5T9-F1
#
_cell.length_a   1.000
_cell.length_b   1.000
_cell.length_c   1.000
_cell.angle_alpha   90.00
_cell.angle_beta   90.00
_cell.angle_gamma   90.00
#
_symmetry.space_group_name_H-M   'P 1'
#
loop_
_entity.id
_entity.type
_entity.pdbx_description
1 polymer ?
#
loop_
_entity_poly.entity_id
_entity_poly.type
_entity_poly.pdbx_seq_one_letter_code
_entity_poly.pdbx_strand_id
1 'polypeptide(L)'
;MREALRAVMLAILALVAPAVAKRPLCQDGRFVQAAPIVPGIAPRPSDAVVVRDGELSIESGCAPTPVHEKALRRGGTRVHAKWKTCGTLRDVRFAGTIRDDGDACVRLDGALRARKIHAVAVAATRTRCGDGIVDAGAGEVCEPPAPHCSAQCQSEQLSGGGTPIEAPARAWTWVPFDDAFCANGSTTGIGINPGDAGGRVFIFLNGGGACWDAFTCYTLGTAAN
;
A
#
# COMPACT_ATOMS: atom_id res chain seq x y z
N MET A 1 58.08 -23.13 -64.45
CA MET A 1 56.96 -22.21 -64.17
C MET A 1 56.03 -22.89 -63.16
N ARG A 2 56.00 -22.37 -61.92
CA ARG A 2 54.86 -22.20 -60.98
C ARG A 2 53.85 -23.37 -60.83
N GLU A 3 53.88 -24.12 -59.72
CA GLU A 3 53.09 -23.90 -58.46
C GLU A 3 51.58 -24.16 -58.62
N ALA A 4 51.04 -25.18 -57.93
CA ALA A 4 49.77 -25.11 -57.20
C ALA A 4 49.46 -26.42 -56.45
N LEU A 5 49.93 -26.50 -55.20
CA LEU A 5 49.51 -27.45 -54.18
C LEU A 5 48.05 -27.11 -53.76
N ARG A 6 47.08 -28.00 -53.97
CA ARG A 6 45.71 -27.82 -53.45
C ARG A 6 45.58 -28.47 -52.07
N ALA A 7 45.61 -27.64 -51.04
CA ALA A 7 45.30 -28.03 -49.67
C ALA A 7 43.79 -28.28 -49.51
N VAL A 8 43.42 -29.47 -49.03
CA VAL A 8 42.05 -29.80 -48.61
C VAL A 8 41.88 -29.30 -47.18
N MET A 9 41.13 -28.22 -47.01
CA MET A 9 40.83 -27.64 -45.69
C MET A 9 39.53 -28.29 -45.15
N LEU A 10 39.67 -29.25 -44.23
CA LEU A 10 38.56 -29.81 -43.47
C LEU A 10 38.11 -28.78 -42.41
N ALA A 11 36.94 -28.18 -42.62
CA ALA A 11 36.29 -27.32 -41.63
C ALA A 11 35.66 -28.18 -40.53
N ILE A 12 36.27 -28.19 -39.35
CA ILE A 12 35.70 -28.81 -38.15
C ILE A 12 34.67 -27.83 -37.56
N LEU A 13 33.37 -28.07 -37.79
CA LEU A 13 32.29 -27.39 -37.05
C LEU A 13 32.26 -27.94 -35.62
N ALA A 14 32.78 -27.17 -34.66
CA ALA A 14 32.58 -27.45 -33.24
C ALA A 14 31.11 -27.13 -32.86
N LEU A 15 30.32 -28.16 -32.53
CA LEU A 15 29.02 -27.98 -31.86
C LEU A 15 29.26 -27.44 -30.45
N VAL A 16 29.09 -26.13 -30.26
CA VAL A 16 29.02 -25.52 -28.93
C VAL A 16 27.64 -25.85 -28.38
N ALA A 17 27.56 -26.80 -27.44
CA ALA A 17 26.33 -27.04 -26.70
C ALA A 17 25.98 -25.78 -25.88
N PRO A 18 24.73 -25.26 -25.93
CA PRO A 18 24.37 -24.10 -25.14
C PRO A 18 24.51 -24.43 -23.65
N ALA A 19 25.32 -23.65 -22.94
CA ALA A 19 25.37 -23.69 -21.49
C ALA A 19 23.95 -23.42 -20.95
N VAL A 20 23.41 -24.34 -20.15
CA VAL A 20 22.10 -24.18 -19.53
C VAL A 20 22.15 -22.95 -18.61
N ALA A 21 21.56 -21.85 -19.08
CA ALA A 21 21.47 -20.62 -18.29
C ALA A 21 20.71 -20.90 -16.99
N LYS A 22 21.27 -20.44 -15.85
CA LYS A 22 20.57 -20.52 -14.56
C LYS A 22 19.27 -19.73 -14.68
N ARG A 23 18.13 -20.33 -14.31
CA ARG A 23 16.83 -19.64 -14.35
C ARG A 23 16.90 -18.39 -13.46
N PRO A 24 16.31 -17.27 -13.89
CA PRO A 24 16.28 -16.05 -13.09
C PRO A 24 15.45 -16.26 -11.82
N LEU A 25 15.78 -15.48 -10.80
CA LEU A 25 14.93 -15.34 -9.62
C LEU A 25 13.64 -14.59 -9.99
N CYS A 26 12.64 -14.71 -9.14
CA CYS A 26 11.49 -13.84 -9.15
C CYS A 26 11.93 -12.43 -8.78
N GLN A 27 11.33 -11.44 -9.40
CA GLN A 27 11.56 -10.04 -9.08
C GLN A 27 11.10 -9.73 -7.64
N ASP A 28 11.77 -8.77 -7.02
CA ASP A 28 11.41 -8.20 -5.73
C ASP A 28 9.93 -7.83 -5.68
N GLY A 29 9.34 -7.96 -4.50
CA GLY A 29 7.90 -7.79 -4.34
C GLY A 29 7.42 -7.86 -2.91
N ARG A 30 6.24 -7.28 -2.73
CA ARG A 30 5.44 -7.31 -1.50
C ARG A 30 4.28 -8.27 -1.71
N PHE A 31 4.15 -9.24 -0.82
CA PHE A 31 3.14 -10.30 -0.89
C PHE A 31 2.22 -10.20 0.32
N VAL A 32 0.94 -9.95 0.09
CA VAL A 32 -0.09 -9.63 1.09
C VAL A 32 -1.05 -10.79 1.33
N GLN A 33 -1.57 -10.86 2.55
CA GLN A 33 -2.71 -11.70 2.92
C GLN A 33 -3.56 -10.99 3.99
N ALA A 34 -4.84 -11.33 4.08
CA ALA A 34 -5.78 -10.68 5.00
C ALA A 34 -5.52 -10.98 6.49
N ALA A 35 -4.79 -12.06 6.81
CA ALA A 35 -4.53 -12.47 8.18
C ALA A 35 -3.11 -12.14 8.63
N PRO A 36 -2.90 -11.64 9.86
CA PRO A 36 -1.58 -11.45 10.44
C PRO A 36 -0.73 -12.73 10.42
N ILE A 37 0.53 -12.59 10.01
CA ILE A 37 1.51 -13.67 9.89
C ILE A 37 2.24 -13.91 11.22
N VAL A 38 2.56 -12.84 11.96
CA VAL A 38 3.17 -12.91 13.29
C VAL A 38 2.07 -12.99 14.36
N PRO A 39 1.94 -14.10 15.11
CA PRO A 39 0.91 -14.21 16.15
C PRO A 39 1.12 -13.26 17.33
N GLY A 40 0.02 -12.91 18.01
CA GLY A 40 0.06 -12.12 19.25
C GLY A 40 0.25 -10.62 19.06
N ILE A 41 0.08 -10.13 17.82
CA ILE A 41 0.03 -8.70 17.51
C ILE A 41 -1.41 -8.19 17.52
N ALA A 42 -1.58 -6.86 17.57
CA ALA A 42 -2.88 -6.24 17.37
C ALA A 42 -3.48 -6.62 16.00
N PRO A 43 -4.80 -6.83 15.90
CA PRO A 43 -5.45 -7.12 14.63
C PRO A 43 -5.12 -6.09 13.56
N ARG A 44 -4.84 -6.56 12.34
CA ARG A 44 -4.59 -5.73 11.15
C ARG A 44 -5.46 -6.26 10.01
N PRO A 45 -5.90 -5.39 9.09
CA PRO A 45 -6.71 -5.80 7.93
C PRO A 45 -5.91 -6.64 6.93
N SER A 46 -4.59 -6.48 6.92
CA SER A 46 -3.66 -7.22 6.08
C SER A 46 -2.28 -7.28 6.75
N ASP A 47 -1.45 -8.18 6.25
CA ASP A 47 -0.03 -8.30 6.61
C ASP A 47 0.75 -8.80 5.41
N ALA A 48 2.07 -8.60 5.43
CA ALA A 48 2.86 -8.76 4.24
C ALA A 48 4.25 -9.33 4.48
N VAL A 49 4.66 -10.19 3.54
CA VAL A 49 6.06 -10.57 3.36
C VAL A 49 6.65 -9.71 2.25
N VAL A 50 7.70 -8.98 2.55
CA VAL A 50 8.40 -8.14 1.58
C VAL A 50 9.75 -8.78 1.27
N VAL A 51 10.03 -9.01 -0.01
CA VAL A 51 11.34 -9.42 -0.51
C VAL A 51 11.89 -8.26 -1.34
N ARG A 52 13.00 -7.68 -0.90
CA ARG A 52 13.58 -6.51 -1.53
C ARG A 52 15.08 -6.44 -1.25
N ASP A 53 15.87 -6.14 -2.28
CA ASP A 53 17.30 -5.85 -2.16
C ASP A 53 18.09 -6.97 -1.44
N GLY A 54 17.70 -8.23 -1.65
CA GLY A 54 18.33 -9.40 -1.00
C GLY A 54 17.98 -9.57 0.49
N GLU A 55 16.98 -8.83 0.97
CA GLU A 55 16.42 -8.95 2.31
C GLU A 55 14.95 -9.41 2.27
N LEU A 56 14.50 -9.99 3.38
CA LEU A 56 13.10 -10.32 3.60
C LEU A 56 12.66 -9.75 4.95
N SER A 57 11.50 -9.10 4.95
CA SER A 57 10.84 -8.59 6.16
C SER A 57 9.38 -9.05 6.22
N ILE A 58 8.78 -8.96 7.40
CA ILE A 58 7.35 -9.17 7.62
C ILE A 58 6.80 -7.97 8.36
N GLU A 59 5.83 -7.29 7.77
CA GLU A 59 5.34 -5.99 8.23
C GLU A 59 4.85 -6.02 9.69
N SER A 60 4.22 -7.11 10.09
CA SER A 60 3.75 -7.32 11.47
C SER A 60 4.82 -7.42 12.56
N GLY A 61 6.12 -7.35 12.25
CA GLY A 61 7.15 -7.20 13.28
C GLY A 61 8.46 -7.93 13.07
N CYS A 62 8.72 -8.45 11.87
CA CYS A 62 10.05 -8.93 11.48
C CYS A 62 10.76 -7.87 10.64
N ALA A 63 11.75 -7.18 11.23
CA ALA A 63 12.61 -6.24 10.51
C ALA A 63 13.34 -6.91 9.32
N PRO A 64 13.82 -6.17 8.31
CA PRO A 64 14.60 -6.74 7.22
C PRO A 64 15.78 -7.58 7.71
N THR A 65 15.98 -8.75 7.11
CA THR A 65 17.09 -9.67 7.35
C THR A 65 17.54 -10.27 6.03
N PRO A 66 18.82 -10.63 5.86
CA PRO A 66 19.28 -11.29 4.64
C PRO A 66 18.45 -12.53 4.29
N VAL A 67 17.95 -12.58 3.06
CA VAL A 67 17.19 -13.73 2.55
C VAL A 67 18.10 -14.62 1.72
N HIS A 68 17.96 -15.93 1.90
CA HIS A 68 18.55 -16.90 0.99
C HIS A 68 17.55 -17.23 -0.11
N GLU A 69 17.88 -16.83 -1.34
CA GLU A 69 17.05 -17.03 -2.52
C GLU A 69 17.62 -18.10 -3.44
N LYS A 70 16.73 -18.95 -3.96
CA LYS A 70 17.12 -20.01 -4.88
C LYS A 70 16.09 -20.21 -5.97
N ALA A 71 16.50 -19.99 -7.22
CA ALA A 71 15.70 -20.30 -8.39
C ALA A 71 15.34 -21.79 -8.43
N LEU A 72 14.08 -22.10 -8.68
CA LEU A 72 13.59 -23.47 -8.77
C LEU A 72 13.59 -23.97 -10.22
N ARG A 73 13.87 -25.28 -10.37
CA ARG A 73 13.94 -25.93 -11.69
C ARG A 73 12.64 -25.85 -12.48
N ARG A 74 11.49 -25.75 -11.82
CA ARG A 74 10.15 -25.70 -12.43
C ARG A 74 9.56 -24.28 -12.54
N GLY A 75 10.33 -23.25 -12.20
CA GLY A 75 9.86 -21.86 -12.13
C GLY A 75 9.61 -21.46 -10.69
N GLY A 76 9.74 -20.17 -10.42
CA GLY A 76 9.65 -19.60 -9.09
C GLY A 76 10.96 -19.56 -8.31
N THR A 77 10.88 -18.96 -7.12
CA THR A 77 12.00 -18.70 -6.22
C THR A 77 11.69 -19.19 -4.82
N ARG A 78 12.57 -20.04 -4.28
CA ARG A 78 12.51 -20.42 -2.87
C ARG A 78 13.21 -19.35 -2.04
N VAL A 79 12.49 -18.83 -1.05
CA VAL A 79 12.98 -17.82 -0.12
C VAL A 79 13.06 -18.41 1.28
N HIS A 80 14.11 -18.06 2.01
CA HIS A 80 14.28 -18.48 3.39
C HIS A 80 15.01 -17.40 4.19
N ALA A 81 14.41 -16.98 5.29
CA ALA A 81 14.89 -15.92 6.16
C ALA A 81 14.82 -16.35 7.62
N LYS A 82 15.71 -15.78 8.44
CA LYS A 82 15.79 -16.05 9.87
C LYS A 82 15.93 -14.76 10.66
N TRP A 83 15.26 -14.71 11.81
CA TRP A 83 15.39 -13.64 12.78
C TRP A 83 15.66 -14.23 14.15
N LYS A 84 16.49 -13.54 14.93
CA LYS A 84 16.61 -13.84 16.36
C LYS A 84 15.28 -13.57 17.06
N THR A 85 14.61 -12.49 16.70
CA THR A 85 13.33 -12.06 17.25
C THR A 85 12.47 -11.36 16.19
N CYS A 86 11.15 -11.55 16.28
CA CYS A 86 10.15 -10.71 15.63
C CYS A 86 9.08 -10.37 16.67
N GLY A 87 8.95 -9.10 17.05
CA GLY A 87 8.15 -8.71 18.20
C GLY A 87 8.55 -9.50 19.47
N THR A 88 7.61 -10.25 20.05
CA THR A 88 7.85 -11.10 21.22
C THR A 88 8.33 -12.51 20.89
N LEU A 89 8.29 -12.91 19.61
CA LEU A 89 8.70 -14.24 19.16
C LEU A 89 10.23 -14.36 19.11
N ARG A 90 10.71 -15.60 19.33
CA ARG A 90 12.13 -15.94 19.30
C ARG A 90 12.41 -17.08 18.32
N ASP A 91 13.62 -17.11 17.78
CA ASP A 91 14.10 -18.10 16.80
C ASP A 91 13.15 -18.24 15.60
N VAL A 92 12.81 -17.09 15.02
CA VAL A 92 11.82 -17.00 13.95
C VAL A 92 12.45 -17.37 12.62
N ARG A 93 11.75 -18.18 11.83
CA ARG A 93 12.18 -18.65 10.51
C ARG A 93 11.01 -18.57 9.56
N PHE A 94 11.25 -17.99 8.39
CA PHE A 94 10.30 -18.03 7.29
C PHE A 94 10.87 -18.90 6.18
N ALA A 95 10.04 -19.78 5.63
CA ALA A 95 10.38 -20.56 4.45
C ALA A 95 9.19 -20.57 3.50
N GLY A 96 9.42 -20.12 2.27
CA GLY A 96 8.35 -20.01 1.28
C GLY A 96 8.84 -20.25 -0.14
N THR A 97 7.90 -20.23 -1.07
CA THR A 97 8.16 -20.31 -2.50
C THR A 97 7.30 -19.27 -3.21
N ILE A 98 7.94 -18.38 -3.94
CA ILE A 98 7.31 -17.46 -4.89
C ILE A 98 7.12 -18.22 -6.19
N ARG A 99 5.91 -18.25 -6.71
CA ARG A 99 5.49 -19.06 -7.86
C ARG A 99 4.67 -18.23 -8.83
N ASP A 100 4.59 -18.72 -10.05
CA ASP A 100 3.65 -18.23 -11.06
C ASP A 100 2.24 -18.73 -10.70
N ASP A 101 1.23 -17.89 -10.92
CA ASP A 101 -0.19 -18.19 -10.72
C ASP A 101 -1.03 -17.27 -11.62
N GLY A 102 -1.32 -17.73 -12.85
CA GLY A 102 -1.85 -16.90 -13.94
C GLY A 102 -0.80 -15.95 -14.53
N ASP A 103 -0.10 -15.23 -13.65
CA ASP A 103 1.00 -14.30 -13.94
C ASP A 103 2.32 -14.77 -13.29
N ALA A 104 3.45 -14.25 -13.76
CA ALA A 104 4.76 -14.61 -13.26
C ALA A 104 5.06 -14.05 -11.84
N CYS A 105 5.47 -14.93 -10.92
CA CYS A 105 5.94 -14.59 -9.57
C CYS A 105 4.94 -13.80 -8.70
N VAL A 106 3.71 -14.31 -8.61
CA VAL A 106 2.59 -13.58 -7.99
C VAL A 106 1.99 -14.28 -6.77
N ARG A 107 2.34 -15.55 -6.53
CA ARG A 107 1.89 -16.28 -5.34
C ARG A 107 3.07 -16.66 -4.45
N LEU A 108 2.97 -16.38 -3.17
CA LEU A 108 3.93 -16.78 -2.14
C LEU A 108 3.25 -17.74 -1.16
N ASP A 109 3.61 -19.02 -1.24
CA ASP A 109 3.17 -20.02 -0.26
C ASP A 109 4.34 -20.41 0.64
N GLY A 110 4.11 -20.41 1.95
CA GLY A 110 5.15 -20.67 2.92
C GLY A 110 4.63 -20.85 4.34
N ALA A 111 5.54 -20.79 5.29
CA ALA A 111 5.17 -20.79 6.69
C ALA A 111 6.18 -19.98 7.53
N LEU A 112 5.64 -19.26 8.51
CA LEU A 112 6.40 -18.70 9.63
C LEU A 112 6.48 -19.76 10.74
N ARG A 113 7.67 -19.96 11.27
CA ARG A 113 7.93 -20.85 12.40
C ARG A 113 8.68 -20.07 13.47
N ALA A 114 8.33 -20.28 14.73
CA ALA A 114 9.03 -19.70 15.87
C ALA A 114 9.12 -20.72 17.00
N ARG A 115 9.97 -20.45 18.00
CA ARG A 115 10.10 -21.28 19.19
C ARG A 115 8.75 -21.41 19.91
N LYS A 116 8.31 -22.66 20.15
CA LYS A 116 7.09 -23.01 20.90
C LYS A 116 5.78 -22.46 20.31
N ILE A 117 5.77 -22.11 19.03
CA ILE A 117 4.56 -21.67 18.32
C ILE A 117 4.30 -22.61 17.15
N HIS A 118 3.04 -22.95 16.91
CA HIS A 118 2.64 -23.71 15.73
C HIS A 118 3.00 -22.93 14.46
N ALA A 119 3.33 -23.65 13.39
CA ALA A 119 3.65 -23.00 12.13
C ALA A 119 2.44 -22.22 11.63
N VAL A 120 2.64 -20.94 11.32
CA VAL A 120 1.62 -20.09 10.71
C VAL A 120 1.76 -20.21 9.21
N ALA A 121 0.70 -20.67 8.54
CA ALA A 121 0.68 -20.75 7.10
C ALA A 121 0.68 -19.35 6.48
N VAL A 122 1.45 -19.20 5.40
CA VAL A 122 1.44 -17.99 4.57
C VAL A 122 0.99 -18.41 3.18
N ALA A 123 -0.07 -17.77 2.71
CA ALA A 123 -0.67 -17.98 1.39
C ALA A 123 -0.96 -16.58 0.82
N ALA A 124 0.11 -15.87 0.51
CA ALA A 124 0.08 -14.46 0.17
C ALA A 124 0.16 -14.26 -1.35
N THR A 125 -0.44 -13.17 -1.84
CA THR A 125 -0.43 -12.76 -3.25
C THR A 125 0.37 -11.48 -3.40
N ARG A 126 1.07 -11.28 -4.51
CA ARG A 126 1.75 -10.02 -4.79
C ARG A 126 0.70 -8.89 -4.77
N THR A 127 0.93 -7.86 -3.96
CA THR A 127 0.03 -6.70 -3.82
C THR A 127 -0.32 -6.11 -5.17
N ARG A 128 -1.61 -5.89 -5.39
CA ARG A 128 -2.13 -5.14 -6.52
C ARG A 128 -3.46 -4.51 -6.14
N CYS A 129 -3.68 -3.30 -6.61
CA CYS A 129 -5.01 -2.72 -6.56
C CYS A 129 -6.05 -3.61 -7.28
N GLY A 130 -7.18 -3.88 -6.63
CA GLY A 130 -8.21 -4.78 -7.16
C GLY A 130 -8.06 -6.24 -6.71
N ASP A 131 -7.12 -6.56 -5.80
CA ASP A 131 -6.91 -7.91 -5.27
C ASP A 131 -7.77 -8.28 -4.03
N GLY A 132 -8.61 -7.35 -3.59
CA GLY A 132 -9.49 -7.52 -2.43
C GLY A 132 -8.81 -7.28 -1.07
N ILE A 133 -7.55 -6.83 -1.05
CA ILE A 133 -6.77 -6.61 0.16
C ILE A 133 -6.12 -5.21 0.12
N VAL A 134 -6.60 -4.31 0.98
CA VAL A 134 -5.96 -2.99 1.11
C VAL A 134 -4.57 -3.12 1.71
N ASP A 135 -3.55 -2.77 0.93
CA ASP A 135 -2.16 -2.72 1.33
C ASP A 135 -1.67 -1.29 1.62
N ALA A 136 -1.81 -0.87 2.87
CA ALA A 136 -1.30 0.42 3.33
C ALA A 136 0.23 0.56 3.15
N GLY A 137 0.99 -0.53 3.19
CA GLY A 137 2.45 -0.51 2.99
C GLY A 137 2.86 -0.33 1.52
N ALA A 138 1.95 -0.58 0.58
CA ALA A 138 2.08 -0.19 -0.83
C ALA A 138 1.49 1.20 -1.13
N GLY A 139 0.93 1.89 -0.13
CA GLY A 139 0.28 3.19 -0.30
C GLY A 139 -1.18 3.11 -0.75
N GLU A 140 -1.81 1.94 -0.65
CA GLU A 140 -3.24 1.79 -0.91
C GLU A 140 -4.06 2.26 0.28
N VAL A 141 -5.18 2.93 0.01
CA VAL A 141 -6.08 3.44 1.06
C VAL A 141 -7.50 2.89 0.95
N CYS A 142 -7.83 2.21 -0.14
CA CYS A 142 -9.14 1.67 -0.44
C CYS A 142 -9.01 0.54 -1.46
N GLU A 143 -10.11 -0.18 -1.71
CA GLU A 143 -10.18 -1.30 -2.65
C GLU A 143 -11.38 -1.16 -3.60
N PRO A 144 -11.21 -1.09 -4.93
CA PRO A 144 -12.31 -1.10 -5.89
C PRO A 144 -13.12 -2.40 -5.82
N PRO A 145 -14.44 -2.38 -6.05
CA PRO A 145 -15.24 -1.25 -6.55
C PRO A 145 -15.81 -0.36 -5.44
N ALA A 146 -15.15 -0.22 -4.29
CA ALA A 146 -15.64 0.66 -3.23
C ALA A 146 -15.87 2.11 -3.75
N PRO A 147 -16.92 2.80 -3.28
CA PRO A 147 -17.16 4.19 -3.66
C PRO A 147 -15.95 5.08 -3.41
N HIS A 148 -15.69 6.02 -4.34
CA HIS A 148 -14.60 6.99 -4.25
C HIS A 148 -13.20 6.36 -4.15
N CYS A 149 -13.06 5.14 -4.68
CA CYS A 149 -11.80 4.45 -4.82
C CYS A 149 -11.41 4.36 -6.30
N SER A 150 -10.29 4.99 -6.65
CA SER A 150 -9.75 4.95 -8.01
C SER A 150 -9.21 3.57 -8.38
N ALA A 151 -8.95 3.35 -9.67
CA ALA A 151 -8.29 2.14 -10.18
C ALA A 151 -6.82 1.98 -9.70
N GLN A 152 -6.29 2.95 -8.97
CA GLN A 152 -4.97 2.92 -8.33
C GLN A 152 -5.07 2.82 -6.81
N CYS A 153 -6.24 2.48 -6.26
CA CYS A 153 -6.49 2.28 -4.84
C CYS A 153 -6.18 3.52 -4.00
N GLN A 154 -6.36 4.69 -4.63
CA GLN A 154 -6.31 6.00 -4.01
C GLN A 154 -7.72 6.51 -3.73
N SER A 155 -7.89 7.21 -2.62
CA SER A 155 -9.13 7.88 -2.28
C SER A 155 -9.31 9.10 -3.17
N GLU A 156 -10.37 9.08 -3.97
CA GLU A 156 -10.75 10.22 -4.80
C GLU A 156 -11.43 11.31 -3.94
N GLN A 157 -11.76 10.98 -2.69
CA GLN A 157 -12.57 11.79 -1.78
C GLN A 157 -11.83 12.92 -1.04
N LEU A 158 -10.54 13.16 -1.33
CA LEU A 158 -9.90 14.44 -0.97
C LEU A 158 -10.23 15.57 -1.97
N SER A 159 -10.98 15.26 -3.03
CA SER A 159 -11.72 16.25 -3.81
C SER A 159 -13.15 16.27 -3.30
N GLY A 160 -13.39 16.89 -2.14
CA GLY A 160 -14.73 17.07 -1.58
C GLY A 160 -15.61 17.94 -2.49
N GLY A 161 -16.19 17.33 -3.53
CA GLY A 161 -17.54 17.54 -4.08
C GLY A 161 -17.99 18.94 -4.53
N GLY A 162 -17.19 19.98 -4.41
CA GLY A 162 -17.54 21.34 -4.84
C GLY A 162 -16.43 21.96 -5.67
N THR A 163 -16.80 22.84 -6.60
CA THR A 163 -15.87 23.78 -7.21
C THR A 163 -15.17 24.56 -6.08
N PRO A 164 -13.83 24.76 -6.12
CA PRO A 164 -13.16 25.61 -5.15
C PRO A 164 -13.87 26.96 -5.06
N ILE A 165 -14.05 27.46 -3.84
CA ILE A 165 -14.63 28.79 -3.64
C ILE A 165 -13.63 29.83 -4.13
N GLU A 166 -13.96 30.51 -5.21
CA GLU A 166 -13.14 31.58 -5.79
C GLU A 166 -13.48 32.92 -5.13
N ALA A 167 -12.46 33.60 -4.60
CA ALA A 167 -12.58 34.95 -4.05
C ALA A 167 -11.24 35.70 -4.21
N PRO A 168 -11.25 37.05 -4.25
CA PRO A 168 -10.03 37.83 -4.35
C PRO A 168 -9.09 37.57 -3.16
N ALA A 169 -7.80 37.41 -3.45
CA ALA A 169 -6.78 37.21 -2.41
C ALA A 169 -6.70 38.44 -1.49
N ARG A 170 -6.44 38.17 -0.19
CA ARG A 170 -6.28 39.19 0.87
C ARG A 170 -7.53 40.06 1.10
N ALA A 171 -8.70 39.65 0.62
CA ALA A 171 -9.97 40.35 0.80
C ALA A 171 -11.02 39.45 1.44
N TRP A 172 -11.71 39.97 2.47
CA TRP A 172 -12.83 39.25 3.08
C TRP A 172 -14.01 39.19 2.12
N THR A 173 -14.48 37.97 1.83
CA THR A 173 -15.61 37.68 0.96
C THR A 173 -16.59 36.78 1.72
N TRP A 174 -17.89 37.10 1.65
CA TRP A 174 -18.95 36.25 2.18
C TRP A 174 -19.41 35.24 1.13
N VAL A 175 -19.53 33.98 1.53
CA VAL A 175 -19.94 32.87 0.67
C VAL A 175 -21.24 32.29 1.23
N PRO A 176 -22.39 32.51 0.57
CA PRO A 176 -23.67 32.01 1.04
C PRO A 176 -23.81 30.51 0.76
N PHE A 177 -24.48 29.80 1.66
CA PHE A 177 -24.89 28.41 1.51
C PHE A 177 -26.40 28.32 1.71
N ASP A 178 -27.13 28.19 0.60
CA ASP A 178 -28.60 28.20 0.60
C ASP A 178 -29.21 26.95 1.24
N ASP A 179 -28.42 25.89 1.42
CA ASP A 179 -28.78 24.63 2.06
C ASP A 179 -28.31 24.51 3.52
N ALA A 180 -27.70 25.57 4.07
CA ALA A 180 -27.27 25.64 5.47
C ALA A 180 -28.10 26.68 6.23
N PHE A 181 -28.56 26.33 7.43
CA PHE A 181 -29.52 27.14 8.19
C PHE A 181 -29.04 27.42 9.62
N CYS A 182 -29.31 28.64 10.08
CA CYS A 182 -29.25 29.02 11.48
C CYS A 182 -30.47 28.46 12.24
N ALA A 183 -30.44 28.50 13.57
CA ALA A 183 -31.52 27.95 14.41
C ALA A 183 -32.86 28.67 14.22
N ASN A 184 -32.83 29.93 13.77
CA ASN A 184 -34.02 30.71 13.40
C ASN A 184 -34.56 30.40 11.99
N GLY A 185 -33.93 29.48 11.25
CA GLY A 185 -34.32 29.07 9.90
C GLY A 185 -33.85 29.97 8.76
N SER A 186 -33.08 31.04 9.02
CA SER A 186 -32.43 31.80 7.94
C SER A 186 -31.25 31.01 7.36
N THR A 187 -30.96 31.20 6.08
CA THR A 187 -29.75 30.63 5.48
C THR A 187 -28.48 31.29 6.03
N THR A 188 -27.35 30.60 5.94
CA THR A 188 -26.06 31.07 6.46
C THR A 188 -24.94 30.91 5.44
N GLY A 189 -23.69 31.10 5.86
CA GLY A 189 -22.52 31.05 5.01
C GLY A 189 -21.22 31.15 5.80
N ILE A 190 -20.12 31.37 5.09
CA ILE A 190 -18.80 31.59 5.68
C ILE A 190 -18.15 32.85 5.14
N GLY A 191 -17.41 33.55 6.01
CA GLY A 191 -16.45 34.56 5.59
C GLY A 191 -15.12 33.91 5.26
N ILE A 192 -14.57 34.18 4.08
CA ILE A 192 -13.25 33.70 3.66
C ILE A 192 -12.33 34.88 3.31
N ASN A 193 -11.03 34.69 3.52
CA ASN A 193 -9.99 35.62 3.07
C ASN A 193 -8.81 34.78 2.54
N PRO A 194 -8.81 34.46 1.23
CA PRO A 194 -7.76 33.63 0.64
C PRO A 194 -6.38 34.29 0.74
N GLY A 195 -5.38 33.51 1.15
CA GLY A 195 -3.97 33.90 1.08
C GLY A 195 -3.37 33.63 -0.31
N ASP A 196 -2.05 33.78 -0.41
CA ASP A 196 -1.33 33.42 -1.64
C ASP A 196 -1.30 31.89 -1.84
N ALA A 197 -1.09 31.45 -3.08
CA ALA A 197 -1.02 30.03 -3.42
C ALA A 197 0.01 29.28 -2.56
N GLY A 198 -0.36 28.11 -2.04
CA GLY A 198 0.49 27.31 -1.14
C GLY A 198 0.37 27.65 0.36
N GLY A 199 -0.57 28.55 0.73
CA GLY A 199 -0.86 28.89 2.11
C GLY A 199 -1.51 27.75 2.91
N ARG A 200 -1.43 27.85 4.25
CA ARG A 200 -2.18 26.98 5.18
C ARG A 200 -3.58 27.53 5.41
N VAL A 201 -4.53 26.65 5.71
CA VAL A 201 -5.91 27.02 6.08
C VAL A 201 -6.00 27.27 7.58
N PHE A 202 -6.66 28.37 7.97
CA PHE A 202 -7.07 28.65 9.34
C PHE A 202 -8.59 28.76 9.40
N ILE A 203 -9.21 28.00 10.29
CA ILE A 203 -10.66 28.01 10.49
C ILE A 203 -10.93 28.64 11.86
N PHE A 204 -11.71 29.72 11.85
CA PHE A 204 -12.18 30.38 13.06
C PHE A 204 -13.68 30.13 13.21
N LEU A 205 -14.08 29.61 14.37
CA LEU A 205 -15.48 29.39 14.73
C LEU A 205 -15.85 30.42 15.79
N ASN A 206 -16.76 31.33 15.45
CA ASN A 206 -17.17 32.38 16.39
C ASN A 206 -17.98 31.76 17.55
N GLY A 207 -17.75 32.26 18.76
CA GLY A 207 -18.55 31.90 19.93
C GLY A 207 -19.82 32.74 20.02
N GLY A 208 -20.70 32.42 20.97
CA GLY A 208 -21.95 33.16 21.11
C GLY A 208 -22.93 32.58 22.13
N GLY A 209 -22.44 31.97 23.21
CA GLY A 209 -23.32 31.25 24.14
C GLY A 209 -23.92 29.99 23.54
N ALA A 210 -24.99 29.48 24.17
CA ALA A 210 -25.72 28.30 23.74
C ALA A 210 -27.12 28.30 24.35
N CYS A 211 -28.03 27.53 23.78
CA CYS A 211 -29.34 27.22 24.35
C CYS A 211 -29.60 25.71 24.22
N TRP A 212 -30.42 25.13 25.11
CA TRP A 212 -30.60 23.67 25.21
C TRP A 212 -32.05 23.25 25.41
N ASP A 213 -32.97 24.19 25.55
CA ASP A 213 -34.42 23.96 25.63
C ASP A 213 -35.20 25.14 25.03
N ALA A 214 -36.51 24.98 24.86
CA ALA A 214 -37.35 26.00 24.24
C ALA A 214 -37.34 27.34 25.00
N PHE A 215 -37.23 27.31 26.33
CA PHE A 215 -37.22 28.52 27.15
C PHE A 215 -35.91 29.30 26.96
N THR A 216 -34.77 28.62 26.98
CA THR A 216 -33.45 29.23 26.77
C THR A 216 -33.24 29.68 25.32
N CYS A 217 -33.75 28.94 24.34
CA CYS A 217 -33.62 29.29 22.93
C CYS A 217 -34.54 30.44 22.49
N TYR A 218 -35.81 30.43 22.92
CA TYR A 218 -36.82 31.32 22.34
C TYR A 218 -37.34 32.40 23.30
N THR A 219 -37.23 32.21 24.61
CA THR A 219 -37.64 33.22 25.59
C THR A 219 -36.46 34.06 26.05
N LEU A 220 -35.36 33.42 26.42
CA LEU A 220 -34.18 34.12 26.94
C LEU A 220 -33.17 34.51 25.85
N GLY A 221 -33.14 33.81 24.72
CA GLY A 221 -32.22 34.11 23.61
C GLY A 221 -30.75 34.00 24.01
N THR A 222 -30.37 32.92 24.70
CA THR A 222 -29.02 32.77 25.28
C THR A 222 -27.93 32.40 24.26
N ALA A 223 -28.30 32.18 23.00
CA ALA A 223 -27.39 31.91 21.89
C ALA A 223 -27.45 33.03 20.85
N ALA A 224 -26.29 33.44 20.35
CA ALA A 224 -26.19 34.32 19.19
C ALA A 224 -26.56 33.55 17.92
N ASN A 225 -27.27 34.23 17.01
CA ASN A 225 -27.43 33.83 15.61
C ASN A 225 -26.56 34.71 14.72
#